data_AF-A0A7C9ABZ8-F1
#
_entry.id   AF-A0A7C9ABZ8-F1
#
_cell.length_a   1.000
_cell.length_b   1.000
_cell.length_c   1.000
_cell.angle_alpha   90.00
_cell.angle_beta   90.00
_cell.angle_gamma   90.00
#
_symmetry.space_group_name_H-M   'P 1'
#
loop_
_entity.id
_entity.type
_entity.pdbx_description
1 polymer ?
#
loop_
_entity_poly.entity_id
_entity_poly.type
_entity_poly.pdbx_seq_one_letter_code
_entity_poly.pdbx_strand_id
1 'polypeptide(L)'
;DRGINSRVAKGEVVKKAGGVGMIIANGVFDGEGLVADCHVLPATAVGSSNGDVIRSYVAHSPNPTATIVFKGTRLEVRPAPLVAAFSARGPNPETPEILKPDVIAPGLNILASWTERLGPSGLASDSRRTEFNIISGTSMACPHVSGL
;
A
#
# COMPACT_ATOMS: atom_id res chain seq x y z
N ASP A 1 -0.77 4.76 12.22
CA ASP A 1 0.41 4.63 11.34
C ASP A 1 0.58 3.25 10.74
N ARG A 2 1.28 3.21 9.60
CA ARG A 2 1.66 2.02 8.84
C ARG A 2 2.37 1.00 9.72
N GLY A 3 3.52 1.34 10.31
CA GLY A 3 4.24 0.46 11.24
C GLY A 3 4.58 -0.93 10.64
N ILE A 4 4.82 -1.91 11.51
CA ILE A 4 5.34 -3.24 11.12
C ILE A 4 4.20 -4.24 10.82
N ASN A 5 3.09 -4.17 11.55
CA ASN A 5 1.95 -5.08 11.36
C ASN A 5 1.24 -4.83 10.01
N SER A 6 0.60 -5.87 9.47
CA SER A 6 -0.20 -5.79 8.25
C SER A 6 -1.16 -4.59 8.25
N ARG A 7 -1.12 -3.80 7.16
CA ARG A 7 -1.97 -2.61 6.95
C ARG A 7 -3.44 -2.99 6.95
N VAL A 8 -3.78 -4.11 6.33
CA VAL A 8 -5.14 -4.63 6.27
C VAL A 8 -5.62 -5.13 7.64
N ALA A 9 -4.76 -5.84 8.39
CA ALA A 9 -5.09 -6.32 9.73
C ALA A 9 -5.40 -5.17 10.69
N LYS A 10 -4.72 -4.01 10.56
CA LYS A 10 -5.08 -2.79 11.31
C LYS A 10 -6.50 -2.32 11.00
N GLY A 11 -6.89 -2.36 9.73
CA GLY A 11 -8.27 -2.08 9.33
C GLY A 11 -9.28 -3.03 9.96
N GLU A 12 -8.93 -4.31 10.10
CA GLU A 12 -9.78 -5.28 10.80
C GLU A 12 -9.95 -4.94 12.29
N VAL A 13 -8.86 -4.55 12.96
CA VAL A 13 -8.91 -4.13 14.38
C VAL A 13 -9.78 -2.87 14.55
N VAL A 14 -9.61 -1.88 13.67
CA VAL A 14 -10.45 -0.66 13.69
C VAL A 14 -11.92 -1.02 13.48
N LYS A 15 -12.23 -1.94 12.55
CA LYS A 15 -13.59 -2.44 12.32
C LYS A 15 -14.18 -3.08 13.58
N LYS A 16 -13.40 -3.96 14.22
CA LYS A 16 -13.81 -4.68 15.44
C LYS A 16 -14.06 -3.72 16.62
N ALA A 17 -13.34 -2.60 16.66
CA ALA A 17 -13.56 -1.53 17.64
C ALA A 17 -14.76 -0.61 17.32
N GLY A 18 -15.53 -0.88 16.26
CA GLY A 18 -16.67 -0.05 15.84
C GLY A 18 -16.30 1.16 14.98
N GLY A 19 -15.05 1.27 14.51
CA GLY A 19 -14.62 2.33 13.61
C GLY A 19 -15.26 2.20 12.22
N VAL A 20 -15.76 3.32 11.70
CA VAL A 20 -16.46 3.39 10.39
C VAL A 20 -15.51 3.62 9.20
N GLY A 21 -14.26 3.99 9.48
CA GLY A 21 -13.26 4.38 8.48
C GLY A 21 -11.85 4.33 9.06
N MET A 22 -10.83 4.30 8.20
CA MET A 22 -9.43 4.36 8.62
C MET A 22 -8.57 5.21 7.69
N ILE A 23 -7.80 6.14 8.25
CA ILE A 23 -6.71 6.80 7.55
C ILE A 23 -5.41 6.18 8.04
N ILE A 24 -4.61 5.63 7.14
CA ILE A 24 -3.31 5.05 7.47
C ILE A 24 -2.18 5.94 6.93
N ALA A 25 -1.44 6.56 7.84
CA ALA A 25 -0.27 7.36 7.49
C ALA A 25 0.98 6.49 7.39
N ASN A 26 1.76 6.70 6.33
CA ASN A 26 3.12 6.19 6.20
C ASN A 26 4.03 6.73 7.31
N GLY A 27 5.03 5.94 7.71
CA GLY A 27 6.12 6.44 8.54
C GLY A 27 7.21 7.10 7.69
N VAL A 28 8.16 7.75 8.35
CA VAL A 28 9.28 8.46 7.70
C VAL A 28 10.05 7.53 6.74
N PHE A 29 10.26 6.26 7.13
CA PHE A 29 10.96 5.28 6.31
C PHE A 29 10.17 4.77 5.10
N ASP A 30 8.83 4.88 5.11
CA ASP A 30 7.98 4.53 3.97
C ASP A 30 7.87 5.70 2.97
N GLY A 31 8.13 6.93 3.43
CA GLY A 31 8.07 8.15 2.64
C GLY A 31 6.67 8.43 2.08
N GLU A 32 6.63 8.96 0.85
CA GLU A 32 5.38 9.39 0.20
C GLU A 32 4.77 8.31 -0.71
N GLY A 33 5.39 7.12 -0.80
CA GLY A 33 4.93 6.03 -1.65
C GLY A 33 3.64 5.41 -1.15
N LEU A 34 2.56 5.52 -1.94
CA LEU A 34 1.25 4.98 -1.60
C LEU A 34 1.08 3.56 -2.13
N VAL A 35 0.80 2.62 -1.22
CA VAL A 35 0.45 1.24 -1.55
C VAL A 35 -1.06 1.10 -1.40
N ALA A 36 -1.71 0.61 -2.44
CA ALA A 36 -3.12 0.27 -2.41
C ALA A 36 -3.28 -1.11 -1.75
N ASP A 37 -4.06 -1.16 -0.67
CA ASP A 37 -4.49 -2.42 -0.06
C ASP A 37 -6.01 -2.49 -0.03
N CYS A 38 -6.56 -3.68 -0.25
CA CYS A 38 -7.99 -3.93 -0.15
C CYS A 38 -8.42 -4.06 1.31
N HIS A 39 -8.65 -2.94 2.00
CA HIS A 39 -9.12 -2.95 3.39
C HIS A 39 -10.55 -3.53 3.55
N VAL A 40 -10.86 -4.01 4.76
CA VAL A 40 -12.18 -4.58 5.15
C VAL A 40 -13.20 -3.53 5.60
N LEU A 41 -12.81 -2.25 5.57
CA LEU A 41 -13.60 -1.07 5.84
C LEU A 41 -13.12 0.07 4.93
N PRO A 42 -13.87 1.18 4.74
CA PRO A 42 -13.43 2.33 3.97
C PRO A 42 -12.12 2.92 4.52
N ALA A 43 -11.04 2.86 3.73
CA ALA A 43 -9.74 3.32 4.17
C ALA A 43 -8.99 4.08 3.09
N THR A 44 -8.08 4.95 3.51
CA THR A 44 -7.14 5.66 2.63
C THR A 44 -5.74 5.68 3.22
N ALA A 45 -4.73 5.51 2.37
CA ALA A 45 -3.33 5.66 2.73
C ALA A 45 -2.86 7.08 2.38
N VAL A 46 -2.03 7.66 3.26
CA VAL A 46 -1.41 8.97 3.04
C VAL A 46 0.09 8.88 3.26
N GLY A 47 0.85 9.70 2.53
CA GLY A 47 2.30 9.83 2.71
C GLY A 47 2.68 10.36 4.09
N SER A 48 3.96 10.29 4.44
CA SER A 48 4.45 10.69 5.76
C SER A 48 4.13 12.14 6.06
N SER A 49 4.36 13.04 5.10
CA SER A 49 4.13 14.49 5.22
C SER A 49 2.66 14.82 5.57
N ASN A 50 1.72 14.26 4.81
CA ASN A 50 0.29 14.42 5.05
C ASN A 50 -0.15 13.73 6.36
N GLY A 51 0.52 12.65 6.74
CA GLY A 51 0.34 12.01 8.04
C GLY A 51 0.62 12.96 9.21
N ASP A 52 1.72 13.72 9.14
CA ASP A 52 2.06 14.73 10.16
C ASP A 52 1.02 15.85 10.23
N VAL A 53 0.56 16.34 9.07
CA VAL A 53 -0.50 17.37 8.99
C VAL A 53 -1.79 16.87 9.63
N ILE A 54 -2.21 15.63 9.33
CA ILE A 54 -3.43 15.04 9.90
C ILE A 54 -3.29 14.83 11.40
N ARG A 55 -2.13 14.36 11.90
CA ARG A 55 -1.88 14.24 13.34
C ARG A 55 -1.99 15.59 14.04
N SER A 56 -1.38 16.64 13.46
CA SER A 56 -1.49 18.00 13.99
C SER A 56 -2.94 18.49 14.01
N TYR A 57 -3.70 18.25 12.94
CA TYR A 57 -5.11 18.61 12.86
C TYR A 57 -5.95 17.94 13.98
N VAL A 58 -5.76 16.64 14.19
CA VAL A 58 -6.49 15.88 15.23
C VAL A 58 -6.13 16.38 16.64
N ALA A 59 -4.87 16.76 16.88
CA ALA A 59 -4.41 17.22 18.19
C ALA A 59 -4.92 18.62 18.57
N HIS A 60 -5.15 19.50 17.59
CA HIS A 60 -5.47 20.91 17.82
C HIS A 60 -6.93 21.29 17.50
N SER A 61 -7.70 20.41 16.85
CA SER A 61 -9.10 20.65 16.56
C SER A 61 -9.98 20.09 17.69
N PRO A 62 -10.94 20.86 18.24
CA PRO A 62 -11.80 20.39 19.32
C PRO A 62 -12.78 19.28 18.90
N ASN A 63 -13.17 19.23 17.61
CA ASN A 63 -14.07 18.22 17.06
C ASN A 63 -13.60 17.82 15.64
N PRO A 64 -12.51 17.06 15.52
CA PRO A 64 -11.93 16.72 14.23
C PRO A 64 -12.87 15.79 13.46
N THR A 65 -13.13 16.11 12.20
CA THR A 65 -13.91 15.27 11.28
C THR A 65 -13.16 15.12 9.97
N ALA A 66 -13.42 14.02 9.25
CA ALA A 66 -12.80 13.76 7.96
C ALA A 66 -13.78 13.02 7.05
N THR A 67 -13.65 13.23 5.74
CA THR A 67 -14.43 12.51 4.73
C THR A 67 -13.47 11.86 3.73
N ILE A 68 -13.65 10.57 3.48
CA ILE A 68 -12.92 9.85 2.44
C ILE A 68 -13.79 9.89 1.18
N VAL A 69 -13.29 10.54 0.12
CA VAL A 69 -13.99 10.64 -1.17
C VAL A 69 -13.26 9.83 -2.22
N PHE A 70 -13.96 8.89 -2.86
CA PHE A 70 -13.41 8.14 -3.97
C PHE A 70 -13.44 8.98 -5.25
N LYS A 71 -12.27 9.23 -5.82
CA LYS A 71 -12.10 10.07 -7.03
C LYS A 71 -11.75 9.27 -8.29
N GLY A 72 -11.87 7.94 -8.24
CA GLY A 72 -11.42 7.04 -9.30
C GLY A 72 -9.90 6.95 -9.40
N THR A 73 -9.42 6.16 -10.37
CA THR A 73 -7.99 6.05 -10.69
C THR A 73 -7.48 7.33 -11.33
N ARG A 74 -6.37 7.86 -10.82
CA ARG A 74 -5.68 9.03 -11.40
C ARG A 74 -4.42 8.56 -12.11
N LEU A 75 -4.30 8.94 -13.37
CA LEU A 75 -3.13 8.66 -14.21
C LEU A 75 -2.20 9.88 -14.22
N GLU A 76 -1.01 9.73 -14.81
CA GLU A 76 -0.03 10.80 -14.98
C GLU A 76 0.51 11.39 -13.66
N VAL A 77 0.52 10.58 -12.60
CA VAL A 77 1.16 10.94 -11.33
C VAL A 77 2.67 11.09 -11.56
N ARG A 78 3.24 12.21 -11.12
CA ARG A 78 4.68 12.50 -11.24
C ARG A 78 5.32 12.64 -9.85
N PRO A 79 6.56 12.17 -9.65
CA PRO A 79 7.41 11.47 -10.64
C PRO A 79 7.00 10.00 -10.83
N ALA A 80 7.13 9.49 -12.06
CA ALA A 80 6.99 8.08 -12.40
C ALA A 80 7.90 7.71 -13.59
N PRO A 81 8.59 6.55 -13.58
CA PRO A 81 8.61 5.54 -12.51
C PRO A 81 9.43 5.97 -11.29
N LEU A 82 9.14 5.36 -10.13
CA LEU A 82 9.92 5.49 -8.90
C LEU A 82 10.14 4.11 -8.27
N VAL A 83 11.32 3.87 -7.73
CA VAL A 83 11.60 2.63 -6.99
C VAL A 83 10.79 2.63 -5.69
N ALA A 84 9.95 1.61 -5.52
CA ALA A 84 9.11 1.48 -4.33
C ALA A 84 9.97 1.36 -3.06
N ALA A 85 9.52 1.98 -1.95
CA ALA A 85 10.27 1.99 -0.69
C ALA A 85 10.58 0.59 -0.14
N PHE A 86 9.72 -0.39 -0.42
CA PHE A 86 9.91 -1.79 -0.01
C PHE A 86 10.85 -2.59 -0.92
N SER A 87 11.24 -2.06 -2.09
CA SER A 87 12.10 -2.80 -3.01
C SER A 87 13.47 -2.99 -2.38
N ALA A 88 13.94 -4.24 -2.35
CA ALA A 88 15.28 -4.56 -1.90
C ALA A 88 16.33 -3.80 -2.73
N ARG A 89 17.44 -3.45 -2.07
CA ARG A 89 18.52 -2.62 -2.61
C ARG A 89 19.81 -3.39 -2.52
N GLY A 90 20.70 -3.16 -3.48
CA GLY A 90 22.06 -3.67 -3.42
C GLY A 90 22.94 -2.91 -2.42
N PRO A 91 24.25 -3.24 -2.38
CA PRO A 91 24.93 -4.20 -3.26
C PRO A 91 24.55 -5.66 -2.96
N ASN A 92 24.94 -6.57 -3.84
CA ASN A 92 24.79 -8.01 -3.61
C ASN A 92 25.65 -8.43 -2.38
N PRO A 93 25.06 -8.99 -1.31
CA PRO A 93 25.82 -9.33 -0.10
C PRO A 93 26.80 -10.48 -0.30
N GLU A 94 26.57 -11.37 -1.27
CA GLU A 94 27.41 -12.55 -1.53
C GLU A 94 28.59 -12.24 -2.45
N THR A 95 28.40 -11.33 -3.40
CA THR A 95 29.43 -10.97 -4.37
C THR A 95 29.27 -9.49 -4.73
N PRO A 96 29.84 -8.58 -3.93
CA PRO A 96 29.67 -7.13 -4.10
C PRO A 96 30.14 -6.60 -5.46
N GLU A 97 31.01 -7.32 -6.15
CA GLU A 97 31.49 -7.01 -7.50
C GLU A 97 30.39 -7.19 -8.57
N ILE A 98 29.35 -7.97 -8.28
CA ILE A 98 28.19 -8.17 -9.15
C ILE A 98 27.02 -7.31 -8.63
N LEU A 99 26.75 -6.20 -9.32
CA LEU A 99 25.68 -5.28 -8.96
C LEU A 99 24.30 -5.95 -9.04
N LYS A 100 23.47 -5.68 -8.02
CA LYS A 100 22.05 -6.06 -7.96
C LYS A 100 21.22 -4.91 -7.39
N PRO A 101 19.92 -4.79 -7.71
CA PRO A 101 19.19 -5.56 -8.74
C PRO A 101 19.59 -5.14 -10.18
N ASP A 102 19.28 -5.98 -11.17
CA ASP A 102 19.71 -5.76 -12.57
C ASP A 102 18.82 -4.79 -13.35
N VAL A 103 17.50 -4.81 -13.10
CA VAL A 103 16.51 -4.06 -13.85
C VAL A 103 15.33 -3.66 -12.96
N ILE A 104 14.64 -2.58 -13.34
CA ILE A 104 13.38 -2.14 -12.73
C ILE A 104 12.21 -2.42 -13.66
N ALA A 105 11.06 -2.79 -13.07
CA ALA A 105 9.82 -3.00 -13.81
C ALA A 105 8.61 -2.62 -12.93
N PRO A 106 7.41 -2.44 -13.51
CA PRO A 106 6.20 -2.12 -12.76
C PRO A 106 5.84 -3.20 -11.74
N GLY A 107 5.85 -2.85 -10.46
CA GLY A 107 5.53 -3.78 -9.36
C GLY A 107 4.69 -3.17 -8.24
N LEU A 108 4.22 -1.93 -8.39
CA LEU A 108 3.43 -1.21 -7.40
C LEU A 108 2.00 -1.03 -7.93
N ASN A 109 1.01 -1.44 -7.14
CA ASN A 109 -0.42 -1.33 -7.44
C ASN A 109 -0.81 -1.99 -8.78
N ILE A 110 -0.35 -3.22 -9.00
CA ILE A 110 -0.61 -3.99 -10.21
C ILE A 110 -1.93 -4.73 -10.09
N LEU A 111 -2.83 -4.51 -11.04
CA LEU A 111 -4.07 -5.27 -11.20
C LEU A 111 -3.79 -6.57 -11.97
N ALA A 112 -4.14 -7.71 -11.38
CA ALA A 112 -3.98 -9.03 -12.01
C ALA A 112 -5.09 -9.98 -11.55
N SER A 113 -5.18 -11.15 -12.21
CA SER A 113 -6.13 -12.20 -11.84
C SER A 113 -5.93 -12.66 -10.40
N TRP A 114 -7.02 -12.98 -9.71
CA TRP A 114 -7.03 -13.40 -8.32
C TRP A 114 -7.88 -14.65 -8.13
N THR A 115 -7.54 -15.43 -7.11
CA THR A 115 -8.32 -16.62 -6.77
C THR A 115 -9.64 -16.24 -6.11
N GLU A 116 -10.74 -16.80 -6.57
CA GLU A 116 -12.04 -16.69 -5.91
C GLU A 116 -12.14 -17.53 -4.63
N ARG A 117 -11.04 -18.15 -4.18
CA ARG A 117 -10.99 -18.86 -2.91
C ARG A 117 -10.72 -17.93 -1.73
N LEU A 118 -9.99 -16.83 -1.96
CA LEU A 118 -9.52 -15.92 -0.92
C LEU A 118 -10.11 -14.53 -1.09
N GLY A 119 -10.37 -13.84 0.01
CA GLY A 119 -10.74 -12.43 -0.03
C GLY A 119 -9.60 -11.55 -0.57
N PRO A 120 -9.91 -10.44 -1.25
CA PRO A 120 -8.89 -9.56 -1.85
C PRO A 120 -7.97 -8.93 -0.80
N SER A 121 -8.41 -8.85 0.45
CA SER A 121 -7.60 -8.36 1.56
C SER A 121 -6.58 -9.37 2.11
N GLY A 122 -6.71 -10.65 1.74
CA GLY A 122 -5.92 -11.76 2.27
C GLY A 122 -6.27 -12.18 3.71
N LEU A 123 -7.20 -11.50 4.38
CA LEU A 123 -7.65 -11.90 5.72
C LEU A 123 -8.69 -13.02 5.66
N ALA A 124 -8.63 -13.95 6.62
CA ALA A 124 -9.61 -15.03 6.73
C ALA A 124 -11.04 -14.54 7.00
N SER A 125 -11.19 -13.36 7.61
CA SER A 125 -12.47 -12.71 7.86
C SER A 125 -13.08 -12.04 6.64
N ASP A 126 -12.33 -11.90 5.54
CA ASP A 126 -12.81 -11.27 4.32
C ASP A 126 -13.52 -12.27 3.41
N SER A 127 -14.85 -12.23 3.46
CA SER A 127 -15.73 -13.08 2.66
C SER A 127 -15.96 -12.57 1.23
N ARG A 128 -15.46 -11.38 0.87
CA ARG A 128 -15.61 -10.84 -0.50
C ARG A 128 -14.85 -11.72 -1.50
N ARG A 129 -15.32 -11.79 -2.75
CA ARG A 129 -14.68 -12.52 -3.85
C ARG A 129 -14.58 -11.63 -5.08
N THR A 130 -13.51 -11.79 -5.84
CA THR A 130 -13.20 -11.02 -7.04
C THR A 130 -12.28 -11.81 -7.95
N GLU A 131 -12.50 -11.70 -9.25
CA GLU A 131 -11.65 -12.31 -10.29
C GLU A 131 -10.31 -11.56 -10.45
N PHE A 132 -10.23 -10.31 -9.99
CA PHE A 132 -9.04 -9.47 -10.09
C PHE A 132 -8.73 -8.78 -8.77
N ASN A 133 -7.45 -8.58 -8.47
CA ASN A 133 -6.99 -7.88 -7.28
C ASN A 133 -5.82 -6.95 -7.60
N ILE A 134 -5.63 -5.92 -6.78
CA ILE A 134 -4.52 -4.98 -6.87
C ILE A 134 -3.52 -5.30 -5.77
N ILE A 135 -2.31 -5.70 -6.14
CA ILE A 135 -1.24 -6.05 -5.21
C ILE A 135 0.08 -5.41 -5.62
N SER A 136 1.03 -5.36 -4.67
CA SER A 136 2.33 -4.74 -4.85
C SER A 136 3.44 -5.66 -4.38
N GLY A 137 4.55 -5.67 -5.09
CA GLY A 137 5.75 -6.42 -4.74
C GLY A 137 6.71 -6.57 -5.91
N THR A 138 7.96 -6.92 -5.61
CA THR A 138 8.92 -7.35 -6.64
C THR A 138 8.44 -8.61 -7.36
N SER A 139 7.65 -9.45 -6.69
CA SER A 139 6.94 -10.59 -7.30
C SER A 139 5.98 -10.17 -8.42
N MET A 140 5.49 -8.92 -8.42
CA MET A 140 4.65 -8.39 -9.51
C MET A 140 5.51 -7.75 -10.61
N ALA A 141 6.70 -7.25 -10.28
CA ALA A 141 7.66 -6.74 -11.28
C ALA A 141 8.30 -7.89 -12.10
N CYS A 142 8.64 -9.01 -11.45
CA CYS A 142 9.26 -10.18 -12.09
C CYS A 142 8.54 -10.66 -13.37
N PRO A 143 7.22 -10.96 -13.35
CA PRO A 143 6.53 -11.45 -14.55
C PRO A 143 6.45 -10.43 -15.69
N HIS A 144 6.53 -9.12 -15.40
CA HIS A 144 6.64 -8.11 -16.47
C HIS A 144 7.96 -8.24 -17.23
N VAL A 145 9.06 -8.55 -16.54
CA VAL A 145 10.37 -8.76 -17.17
C VAL A 145 10.43 -10.10 -17.89
N SER A 146 9.92 -11.18 -17.26
CA SER A 146 9.95 -12.52 -17.84
C SER A 146 9.06 -12.70 -19.07
N GLY A 147 8.08 -11.81 -19.28
CA GLY A 147 7.19 -11.83 -20.44
C GLY A 147 7.64 -10.98 -21.62
N LEU A 148 8.75 -10.23 -21.50
CA LEU A 148 9.37 -9.49 -22.61
C LEU A 148 10.15 -10.44 -23.53
#